data_AF-A0AAW2P2J4-F1
#
_entry.id   AF-A0AAW2P2J4-F1
#
_cell.length_a   1.000
_cell.length_b   1.000
_cell.length_c   1.000
_cell.angle_alpha   90.00
_cell.angle_beta   90.00
_cell.angle_gamma   90.00
#
_symmetry.space_group_name_H-M   'P 1'
#
loop_
_entity.id
_entity.type
_entity.pdbx_description
1 polymer ?
#
loop_
_entity_poly.entity_id
_entity_poly.type
_entity_poly.pdbx_seq_one_letter_code
_entity_poly.pdbx_strand_id
1 'polypeptide(L)'
;YKLMRKQNPNRKKIPYVILMYLPLTSRLQRLYASKATVEQMIWHANHQTEKGSICHPSHVEAWRHLDQTYPDFAKETRNVRL
;
A
#
# COMPACT_ATOMS: atom_id res chain seq x y z
N TYR A 1 -21.10 -17.80 4.72
CA TYR A 1 -21.58 -16.85 5.74
C TYR A 1 -22.47 -15.80 5.09
N LYS A 2 -23.79 -15.81 5.32
CA LYS A 2 -24.71 -14.75 4.89
C LYS A 2 -25.09 -13.93 6.11
N LEU A 3 -24.49 -12.74 6.25
CA LEU A 3 -24.89 -11.76 7.24
C LEU A 3 -26.05 -10.98 6.61
N MET A 4 -27.26 -11.15 7.13
CA MET A 4 -28.44 -10.35 6.78
C MET A 4 -28.83 -9.58 8.04
N ARG A 5 -29.04 -8.26 7.93
CA ARG A 5 -29.58 -7.46 9.04
C ARG A 5 -31.02 -7.92 9.28
N LYS A 6 -31.45 -8.12 10.53
CA LYS A 6 -32.88 -8.38 10.84
C LYS A 6 -33.72 -7.26 10.21
N GLN A 7 -34.61 -7.60 9.27
CA GLN A 7 -35.37 -6.64 8.47
C GLN A 7 -36.75 -6.36 9.07
N ASN A 8 -37.18 -5.09 9.02
CA ASN A 8 -38.59 -4.73 9.07
C ASN A 8 -39.21 -5.02 7.69
N PRO A 9 -40.44 -5.58 7.62
CA PRO A 9 -41.04 -6.08 6.38
C PRO A 9 -41.24 -5.02 5.27
N ASN A 10 -41.20 -3.72 5.60
CA ASN A 10 -41.44 -2.62 4.65
C ASN A 10 -40.19 -1.91 4.11
N ARG A 11 -38.96 -2.43 4.31
CA ARG A 11 -37.73 -1.78 3.79
C ARG A 11 -37.09 -2.55 2.63
N LYS A 12 -36.68 -1.82 1.57
CA LYS A 12 -35.94 -2.36 0.43
C LYS A 12 -34.65 -3.06 0.89
N LYS A 13 -34.35 -4.23 0.32
CA LYS A 13 -33.13 -5.00 0.61
C LYS A 13 -31.91 -4.25 0.08
N ILE A 14 -31.06 -3.75 0.98
CA ILE A 14 -29.77 -3.15 0.63
C ILE A 14 -28.71 -4.26 0.73
N PRO A 15 -27.93 -4.55 -0.33
CA PRO A 15 -26.83 -5.49 -0.26
C PRO A 15 -25.74 -4.97 0.67
N TYR A 16 -25.06 -5.88 1.38
CA TYR A 16 -23.90 -5.52 2.20
C TYR A 16 -22.75 -5.09 1.30
N VAL A 17 -22.18 -3.90 1.57
CA VAL A 17 -20.85 -3.54 1.06
C VAL A 17 -19.85 -4.33 1.91
N ILE A 18 -19.32 -5.41 1.33
CA ILE A 18 -18.29 -6.22 1.99
C ILE A 18 -16.92 -5.64 1.59
N LEU A 19 -16.25 -4.98 2.54
CA LEU A 19 -14.83 -4.66 2.42
C LEU A 19 -14.02 -5.95 2.61
N MET A 20 -13.53 -6.52 1.51
CA MET A 20 -12.68 -7.71 1.56
C MET A 20 -11.22 -7.28 1.81
N TYR A 21 -10.73 -7.49 3.03
CA TYR A 21 -9.31 -7.30 3.34
C TYR A 21 -8.48 -8.35 2.60
N LEU A 22 -7.77 -7.92 1.56
CA LEU A 22 -6.75 -8.74 0.89
C LEU A 22 -5.50 -8.79 1.78
N PRO A 23 -4.94 -9.97 2.10
CA PRO A 23 -3.71 -10.06 2.87
C PRO A 23 -2.54 -9.36 2.14
N LEU A 24 -2.14 -8.20 2.64
CA LEU A 24 -1.06 -7.39 2.06
C LEU A 24 0.29 -8.10 2.19
N THR A 25 0.59 -8.69 3.34
CA THR A 25 1.87 -9.34 3.63
C THR A 25 2.21 -10.42 2.61
N SER A 26 1.28 -11.33 2.32
CA SER A 26 1.51 -12.42 1.36
C SER A 26 1.66 -11.91 -0.08
N ARG A 27 1.03 -10.78 -0.42
CA ARG A 27 1.23 -10.13 -1.72
C ARG A 27 2.63 -9.52 -1.83
N LEU A 28 3.06 -8.79 -0.80
CA LEU A 28 4.39 -8.19 -0.74
C LEU A 28 5.48 -9.25 -0.82
N GLN A 29 5.34 -10.36 -0.10
CA GLN A 29 6.27 -11.48 -0.18
C GLN A 29 6.43 -12.01 -1.62
N ARG A 30 5.33 -12.18 -2.37
CA ARG A 30 5.39 -12.60 -3.78
C ARG A 30 6.05 -11.56 -4.69
N LEU A 31 5.80 -10.27 -4.46
CA LEU A 31 6.43 -9.19 -5.21
C LEU A 31 7.94 -9.14 -4.98
N TYR A 32 8.40 -9.40 -3.75
CA TYR A 32 9.83 -9.48 -3.44
C TYR A 32 10.49 -10.80 -3.88
N ALA A 33 9.73 -11.89 -4.01
CA ALA A 33 10.25 -13.18 -4.47
C ALA A 33 10.58 -13.22 -5.97
N SER A 34 9.93 -12.36 -6.77
CA SER A 34 10.17 -12.30 -8.21
C SER A 34 11.25 -11.28 -8.57
N LYS A 35 12.30 -11.73 -9.26
CA LYS A 35 13.36 -10.85 -9.78
C LYS A 35 12.83 -9.79 -10.75
N ALA A 36 11.75 -10.08 -11.48
CA ALA A 36 11.18 -9.13 -12.42
C ALA A 36 10.54 -7.91 -11.74
N THR A 37 10.04 -8.09 -10.51
CA THR A 37 9.35 -7.02 -9.77
C THR A 37 10.22 -6.38 -8.69
N VAL A 38 11.26 -7.08 -8.22
CA VAL A 38 12.10 -6.58 -7.10
C VAL A 38 12.74 -5.24 -7.41
N GLU A 39 13.23 -5.02 -8.64
CA GLU A 39 13.88 -3.77 -9.04
C GLU A 39 12.91 -2.58 -8.97
N GLN A 40 11.67 -2.78 -9.42
CA GLN A 40 10.62 -1.77 -9.33
C GLN A 40 10.25 -1.49 -7.87
N MET A 41 10.20 -2.52 -7.02
CA MET A 41 9.86 -2.38 -5.59
C MET A 41 10.90 -1.55 -4.82
N ILE A 42 12.18 -1.69 -5.15
CA ILE A 42 13.29 -0.96 -4.49
C ILE A 42 13.72 0.30 -5.25
N TRP A 43 13.06 0.61 -6.37
CA TRP A 43 13.43 1.73 -7.23
C TRP A 43 13.46 3.07 -6.46
N HIS A 44 12.52 3.26 -5.55
CA HIS A 44 12.43 4.47 -4.71
C HIS A 44 13.69 4.75 -3.87
N ALA A 45 14.47 3.71 -3.54
CA ALA A 45 15.71 3.83 -2.78
C ALA A 45 16.96 3.88 -3.68
N ASN A 46 16.92 3.20 -4.84
CA ASN A 46 18.07 3.07 -5.74
C ASN A 46 18.14 4.18 -6.79
N HIS A 47 17.04 4.88 -7.07
CA HIS A 47 17.00 5.93 -8.08
C HIS A 47 17.70 7.19 -7.58
N GLN A 48 18.75 7.60 -8.27
CA GLN A 48 19.34 8.93 -8.13
C GLN A 48 18.54 9.90 -9.00
N THR A 49 17.77 10.80 -8.37
CA THR A 49 17.08 11.86 -9.09
C THR A 49 18.01 13.05 -9.28
N GLU A 50 18.03 13.63 -10.48
CA GLU A 50 18.70 14.91 -10.72
C GLU A 50 18.08 15.99 -9.83
N LYS A 51 18.93 16.81 -9.19
CA LYS A 51 18.48 17.86 -8.28
C LYS A 51 17.54 18.83 -9.01
N GLY A 52 16.26 18.83 -8.61
CA GLY A 52 15.25 19.79 -9.09
C GLY A 52 14.09 19.20 -9.89
N SER A 53 14.11 17.89 -10.21
CA SER A 53 12.99 17.23 -10.88
C SER A 53 12.23 16.31 -9.92
N ILE A 54 10.91 16.43 -9.85
CA ILE A 54 10.05 15.50 -9.12
C ILE A 54 9.77 14.32 -10.06
N CYS A 55 10.66 13.33 -10.08
CA CYS A 55 10.52 12.16 -10.96
C CYS A 55 9.54 11.10 -10.44
N HIS A 56 9.06 11.17 -9.18
CA HIS A 56 8.26 10.10 -8.59
C HIS A 56 7.43 10.53 -7.37
N PRO A 57 6.29 9.87 -7.07
CA PRO A 57 5.52 10.02 -5.84
C PRO A 57 6.33 9.90 -4.54
N SER A 58 7.50 9.27 -4.57
CA SER A 58 8.38 9.12 -3.40
C SER A 58 8.99 10.42 -2.92
N HIS A 59 9.00 11.45 -3.77
CA HIS A 59 9.47 12.79 -3.44
C HIS A 59 8.37 13.68 -2.84
N VAL A 60 7.15 13.17 -2.71
CA VAL A 60 6.03 13.91 -2.14
C VAL A 60 6.25 14.10 -0.64
N GLU A 61 5.85 15.26 -0.13
CA GLU A 61 6.01 15.65 1.28
C GLU A 61 5.45 14.60 2.27
N ALA A 62 4.37 13.92 1.90
CA ALA A 62 3.79 12.83 2.68
C ALA A 62 4.78 11.68 2.96
N TRP A 63 5.56 11.26 1.94
CA TRP A 63 6.57 10.20 2.11
C TRP A 63 7.74 10.68 2.96
N ARG A 64 8.19 11.93 2.75
CA ARG A 64 9.25 12.53 3.57
C ARG A 64 8.83 12.62 5.04
N HIS A 65 7.59 13.03 5.31
CA HIS A 65 7.05 13.10 6.65
C HIS A 65 6.96 11.71 7.30
N LEU A 66 6.51 10.70 6.55
CA LEU A 66 6.45 9.32 7.03
C LEU A 66 7.84 8.78 7.38
N ASP A 67 8.85 9.05 6.54
CA ASP A 67 10.23 8.63 6.78
C ASP A 67 10.86 9.31 7.99
N GLN A 68 10.55 10.58 8.22
CA GLN A 68 10.98 11.32 9.40
C GLN A 68 10.27 10.82 10.67
N THR A 69 9.01 10.41 10.57
CA THR A 69 8.23 9.92 11.71
C THR A 69 8.65 8.51 12.11
N TYR A 70 9.02 7.67 11.14
CA TYR A 70 9.38 6.26 11.34
C TYR A 70 10.74 5.93 10.71
N PRO A 71 11.86 6.40 11.29
CA PRO A 71 13.20 6.22 10.72
C PRO A 71 13.62 4.75 10.62
N ASP A 72 13.23 3.92 11.59
CA ASP A 72 13.50 2.47 11.56
C ASP A 72 12.76 1.77 10.41
N PHE A 73 11.55 2.22 10.11
CA PHE A 73 10.79 1.75 8.96
C PHE A 73 11.43 2.22 7.65
N ALA A 74 11.87 3.47 7.60
CA ALA A 74 12.49 4.04 6.41
C ALA A 74 13.83 3.38 6.04
N LYS A 75 14.55 2.88 7.04
CA LYS A 75 15.86 2.24 6.86
C LYS A 75 15.81 0.91 6.08
N GLU A 76 14.72 0.17 6.19
CA GLU A 76 14.53 -1.07 5.42
C GLU A 76 13.89 -0.75 4.07
N THR A 77 14.67 -0.87 3.00
CA THR A 77 14.26 -0.52 1.63
C THR A 77 13.13 -1.41 1.09
N ARG A 78 12.88 -2.57 1.71
CA ARG A 78 11.77 -3.46 1.38
C ARG A 78 10.44 -3.04 2.02
N ASN A 79 10.43 -1.97 2.80
CA ASN A 79 9.20 -1.44 3.37
C ASN A 79 8.46 -0.58 2.35
N VAL A 80 7.21 -0.99 2.06
CA VAL A 80 6.35 -0.30 1.09
C VAL A 80 5.56 0.80 1.76
N ARG A 81 5.53 1.97 1.12
CA ARG A 81 4.73 3.12 1.51
C ARG A 81 3.54 3.18 0.56
N LEU A 82 2.33 3.23 1.11
CA LEU A 82 1.06 3.27 0.38
C LEU A 82 0.46 4.68 0.42
#